data_AF-A0A5D0MJK0-F1
#
_entry.id   AF-A0A5D0MJK0-F1
#
_cell.length_a   1.000
_cell.length_b   1.000
_cell.length_c   1.000
_cell.angle_alpha   90.00
_cell.angle_beta   90.00
_cell.angle_gamma   90.00
#
_symmetry.space_group_name_H-M   'P 1'
#
loop_
_entity.id
_entity.type
_entity.pdbx_description
1 polymer ?
#
loop_
_entity_poly.entity_id
_entity_poly.type
_entity_poly.pdbx_seq_one_letter_code
_entity_poly.pdbx_strand_id
1 'polypeptide(L)'
;MIELSQNKARDYLKAEILYELNLTKEKLKLFEKKYGKSLEEFEAQLEEEKENFEKWDDYIEWKSYKKNMDDIEKRLIDIENDNIKITG
;
A
#
# COMPACT_ATOMS: atom_id res chain seq x y z
N MET A 1 31.27 -3.26 16.00
CA MET A 1 30.17 -4.19 16.36
C MET A 1 28.80 -3.51 16.34
N ILE A 2 28.64 -2.28 16.84
CA ILE A 2 27.35 -1.55 16.88
C ILE A 2 26.78 -1.26 15.48
N GLU A 3 27.63 -0.89 14.52
CA GLU A 3 27.21 -0.58 13.13
C GLU A 3 26.68 -1.81 12.38
N LEU A 4 27.26 -2.98 12.63
CA LEU A 4 26.83 -4.27 12.05
C LEU A 4 25.46 -4.71 12.59
N SER A 5 25.13 -4.38 13.84
CA SER A 5 23.78 -4.60 14.39
C SER A 5 22.73 -3.62 13.85
N GLN A 6 23.11 -2.36 13.63
CA GLN A 6 22.20 -1.35 13.05
C GLN A 6 21.84 -1.67 11.59
N ASN A 7 22.81 -2.09 10.79
CA ASN A 7 22.57 -2.52 9.40
C ASN A 7 21.62 -3.72 9.34
N LYS A 8 21.82 -4.73 10.20
CA LYS A 8 20.90 -5.89 10.28
C LYS A 8 19.48 -5.51 10.69
N ALA A 9 19.33 -4.59 11.64
CA ALA A 9 18.01 -4.10 12.05
C ALA A 9 17.30 -3.37 10.90
N ARG A 10 18.04 -2.56 10.13
CA ARG A 10 17.52 -1.86 8.94
C ARG A 10 17.09 -2.85 7.85
N ASP A 11 17.90 -3.87 7.57
CA ASP A 11 17.58 -4.90 6.57
C ASP A 11 16.32 -5.68 6.93
N TYR A 12 16.16 -6.01 8.22
CA TYR A 12 14.97 -6.67 8.73
C TYR A 12 13.71 -5.81 8.57
N LEU A 13 13.77 -4.54 9.00
CA LEU A 13 12.66 -3.60 8.84
C LEU A 13 12.28 -3.39 7.37
N LYS A 14 13.29 -3.32 6.49
CA LYS A 14 13.06 -3.24 5.04
C LYS A 14 12.35 -4.48 4.50
N ALA A 15 12.74 -5.67 4.95
CA ALA A 15 12.10 -6.91 4.55
C ALA A 15 10.62 -6.96 4.99
N GLU A 16 10.30 -6.51 6.21
CA GLU A 16 8.91 -6.41 6.70
C GLU A 16 8.07 -5.46 5.85
N ILE A 17 8.60 -4.28 5.54
CA ILE A 17 7.90 -3.28 4.71
C ILE A 17 7.71 -3.78 3.28
N LEU A 18 8.69 -4.45 2.69
CA LEU A 18 8.55 -5.06 1.37
C LEU A 18 7.50 -6.17 1.35
N TYR A 19 7.40 -6.95 2.43
CA TYR A 19 6.37 -7.96 2.60
C TYR A 19 4.97 -7.33 2.70
N GLU A 20 4.80 -6.32 3.54
CA GLU A 20 3.55 -5.54 3.64
C GLU A 20 3.14 -4.92 2.29
N LEU A 21 4.13 -4.38 1.56
CA LEU A 21 3.91 -3.80 0.23
C LEU A 21 3.44 -4.85 -0.77
N ASN A 22 4.04 -6.04 -0.76
CA ASN A 22 3.66 -7.12 -1.64
C ASN A 22 2.20 -7.56 -1.38
N LEU A 23 1.85 -7.81 -0.12
CA LEU A 23 0.48 -8.18 0.26
C LEU A 23 -0.54 -7.12 -0.17
N THR A 24 -0.23 -5.85 0.05
CA THR A 24 -1.09 -4.74 -0.34
C THR A 24 -1.25 -4.68 -1.87
N LYS A 25 -0.16 -4.87 -2.63
CA LYS A 25 -0.20 -4.94 -4.10
C LYS A 25 -1.02 -6.12 -4.61
N GLU A 26 -0.98 -7.27 -3.94
CA GLU A 26 -1.83 -8.40 -4.28
C GLU A 26 -3.31 -8.09 -4.07
N LYS A 27 -3.67 -7.41 -2.97
CA LYS A 27 -5.05 -6.96 -2.72
C LYS A 27 -5.55 -6.00 -3.80
N LEU A 28 -4.74 -5.02 -4.19
CA LEU A 28 -5.07 -4.09 -5.27
C LEU A 28 -5.31 -4.83 -6.60
N LYS A 29 -4.44 -5.77 -6.95
CA LYS A 29 -4.59 -6.60 -8.16
C LYS A 29 -5.86 -7.46 -8.16
N LEU A 30 -6.34 -7.89 -7.00
CA LEU A 30 -7.59 -8.64 -6.90
C LEU A 30 -8.78 -7.77 -7.29
N PHE A 31 -8.81 -6.50 -6.88
CA PHE A 31 -9.86 -5.57 -7.29
C PHE A 31 -9.76 -5.23 -8.79
N GLU A 32 -8.56 -4.94 -9.29
CA GLU A 32 -8.33 -4.73 -10.73
C GLU A 32 -8.81 -5.93 -11.55
N LYS A 33 -8.55 -7.16 -11.07
CA LYS A 33 -9.02 -8.39 -11.71
C LYS A 33 -10.53 -8.58 -11.57
N LYS A 34 -11.13 -8.24 -10.42
CA LYS A 34 -12.58 -8.35 -10.16
C LYS A 34 -13.37 -7.49 -11.15
N TYR A 35 -12.90 -6.27 -11.43
CA TYR A 35 -13.61 -5.32 -12.28
C TYR A 35 -13.05 -5.19 -13.70
N GLY A 36 -11.83 -5.66 -13.94
CA GLY A 36 -11.14 -5.53 -15.23
C GLY A 36 -10.79 -4.09 -15.57
N LYS A 37 -10.57 -3.25 -14.56
CA LYS A 37 -10.43 -1.78 -14.66
C LYS A 37 -9.39 -1.27 -13.68
N SER A 38 -8.86 -0.08 -13.92
CA SER A 38 -8.14 0.68 -12.89
C SER A 38 -9.10 1.22 -11.83
N LEU A 39 -8.55 1.67 -10.70
CA LEU A 39 -9.35 2.30 -9.64
C LEU A 39 -10.06 3.56 -10.16
N GLU A 40 -9.38 4.35 -10.99
CA GLU A 40 -9.91 5.58 -11.58
C GLU A 40 -11.02 5.30 -12.59
N GLU A 41 -10.86 4.27 -13.43
CA GLU A 41 -11.90 3.82 -14.37
C GLU A 41 -13.13 3.26 -13.63
N PHE A 42 -12.91 2.62 -12.48
CA PHE A 42 -13.98 2.11 -11.62
C PHE A 42 -14.73 3.24 -10.91
N GLU A 43 -14.01 4.25 -10.43
CA GLU A 43 -14.58 5.47 -9.84
C GLU A 43 -15.49 6.21 -10.83
N ALA A 44 -15.02 6.45 -12.05
CA ALA A 44 -15.83 7.09 -13.09
C ALA A 44 -17.09 6.29 -13.43
N GLN A 45 -17.01 4.96 -13.45
CA GLN A 45 -18.18 4.11 -13.66
C GLN A 45 -19.20 4.24 -12.53
N LEU A 46 -18.75 4.27 -11.27
CA LEU A 46 -19.63 4.33 -10.09
C LEU A 46 -20.48 5.59 -10.07
N GLU A 47 -19.97 6.70 -10.60
CA GLU A 47 -20.68 7.99 -10.69
C GLU A 47 -21.79 7.99 -11.76
N GLU A 48 -21.61 7.24 -12.85
CA GLU A 48 -22.55 7.18 -13.97
C GLU A 48 -23.63 6.10 -13.81
N GLU A 49 -23.38 5.10 -12.98
CA GLU A 49 -24.28 3.97 -12.81
C GLU A 49 -25.29 4.13 -11.67
N LYS A 50 -26.34 3.30 -11.70
CA LYS A 50 -27.30 3.23 -10.61
C LYS A 50 -26.60 2.69 -9.36
N GLU A 51 -26.85 3.33 -8.22
CA GLU A 51 -26.27 2.98 -6.93
C GLU A 51 -26.26 1.46 -6.66
N ASN A 52 -25.06 0.95 -6.44
CA ASN A 52 -24.80 -0.42 -6.06
C ASN A 52 -23.89 -0.41 -4.83
N PHE A 53 -24.47 -0.71 -3.67
CA PHE A 53 -23.79 -0.68 -2.38
C PHE A 53 -22.54 -1.57 -2.33
N GLU A 54 -22.60 -2.77 -2.92
CA GLU A 54 -21.45 -3.69 -2.95
C GLU A 54 -20.26 -3.06 -3.67
N LYS A 55 -20.51 -2.42 -4.82
CA LYS A 55 -19.46 -1.75 -5.59
C LYS A 55 -18.90 -0.52 -4.87
N TRP A 56 -19.74 0.22 -4.16
CA TRP A 56 -19.29 1.33 -3.33
C TRP A 56 -18.42 0.85 -2.15
N ASP A 57 -18.80 -0.24 -1.49
CA ASP A 57 -18.02 -0.87 -0.44
C ASP A 57 -16.65 -1.34 -0.97
N ASP A 58 -16.65 -2.04 -2.11
CA ASP A 58 -15.42 -2.49 -2.79
C ASP A 58 -14.53 -1.31 -3.18
N TYR A 59 -15.10 -0.20 -3.69
CA TYR A 59 -14.35 1.01 -4.04
C TYR A 59 -13.72 1.68 -2.81
N ILE A 60 -14.45 1.77 -1.70
CA ILE A 60 -13.93 2.34 -0.45
C ILE A 60 -12.77 1.49 0.07
N GLU A 61 -12.93 0.16 0.07
CA GLU A 61 -11.86 -0.76 0.47
C GLU A 61 -10.64 -0.63 -0.45
N TRP A 62 -10.86 -0.57 -1.76
CA TRP A 62 -9.79 -0.40 -2.74
C TRP A 62 -9.03 0.91 -2.55
N LYS A 63 -9.73 2.04 -2.35
CA LYS A 63 -9.09 3.33 -2.02
C LYS A 63 -8.27 3.26 -0.73
N SER A 64 -8.75 2.53 0.27
CA SER A 64 -8.02 2.32 1.52
C SER A 64 -6.70 1.58 1.29
N TYR A 65 -6.70 0.48 0.53
CA TYR A 65 -5.46 -0.22 0.18
C TYR A 65 -4.52 0.64 -0.66
N LYS A 66 -5.04 1.45 -1.57
CA LYS A 66 -4.21 2.34 -2.41
C LYS A 66 -3.49 3.36 -1.54
N LYS A 67 -4.20 3.99 -0.61
CA LYS A 67 -3.60 4.90 0.38
C LYS A 67 -2.57 4.20 1.26
N ASN A 68 -2.89 2.99 1.76
CA ASN A 68 -1.96 2.21 2.56
C ASN A 68 -0.67 1.89 1.78
N MET A 69 -0.79 1.54 0.49
CA MET A 69 0.37 1.31 -0.38
C MET A 69 1.25 2.56 -0.48
N ASP A 70 0.65 3.73 -0.72
CA ASP A 70 1.39 4.99 -0.83
C ASP A 70 2.11 5.34 0.50
N ASP A 71 1.52 5.02 1.65
CA ASP A 71 2.14 5.23 2.97
C ASP A 71 3.26 4.21 3.28
N ILE A 72 3.10 2.94 2.86
CA ILE A 72 4.17 1.92 2.93
C ILE A 72 5.36 2.33 2.04
N GLU A 73 5.11 2.85 0.84
CA GLU A 73 6.16 3.32 -0.07
C GLU A 73 6.91 4.53 0.51
N LYS A 74 6.22 5.47 1.18
CA LYS A 74 6.89 6.55 1.93
C LYS A 74 7.78 6.01 3.05
N ARG A 75 7.28 5.07 3.87
CA ARG A 75 8.08 4.43 4.94
C ARG A 75 9.34 3.77 4.39
N LEU A 76 9.25 3.13 3.22
CA LEU A 76 10.40 2.53 2.55
C LEU A 76 11.44 3.58 2.15
N ILE A 77 10.99 4.69 1.55
CA ILE A 77 11.84 5.83 1.16
C ILE A 77 12.52 6.46 2.38
N ASP A 78 11.80 6.62 3.49
CA ASP A 78 12.34 7.19 4.73
C ASP A 78 13.46 6.34 5.34
N ILE A 79 13.34 5.00 5.24
CA ILE A 79 14.38 4.05 5.68
C ILE A 79 15.60 4.10 4.76
N GLU A 80 15.39 4.25 3.45
CA GLU A 80 16.48 4.33 2.47
C GLU A 80 17.25 5.64 2.56
N ASN A 81 16.57 6.75 2.90
CA ASN A 81 17.18 8.08 3.04
C ASN A 81 17.75 8.37 4.44
N ASP A 82 17.79 7.38 5.34
CA ASP A 82 18.24 7.52 6.74
C ASP A 82 17.48 8.61 7.54
N ASN A 83 16.27 8.97 7.10
CA ASN A 83 15.40 9.96 7.74
C ASN A 83 14.62 9.40 8.95
N ILE A 84 15.00 8.22 9.44
CA ILE A 84 14.39 7.64 10.63
C ILE A 84 14.91 8.40 11.85
N LYS A 85 14.13 9.39 12.33
CA LYS A 85 14.29 9.88 13.70
C LYS A 85 13.94 8.75 14.66
N ILE A 86 14.94 7.99 15.08
CA ILE A 86 14.83 7.13 16.25
C ILE A 86 14.77 8.06 17.46
N THR A 87 13.56 8.47 17.87
CA THR A 87 13.36 9.09 19.18
C THR A 87 13.54 7.99 20.23
N GLY A 88 14.65 8.05 20.96
CA GLY A 88 14.87 7.31 22.20
C GLY A 88 14.22 7.97 23.39
#